data_AF-A0A1H9LU09-F1
#
_entry.id   AF-A0A1H9LU09-F1
#
_cell.length_a   1.000
_cell.length_b   1.000
_cell.length_c   1.000
_cell.angle_alpha   90.00
_cell.angle_beta   90.00
_cell.angle_gamma   90.00
#
_symmetry.space_group_name_H-M   'P 1'
#
loop_
_entity.id
_entity.type
_entity.pdbx_description
1 polymer ?
#
loop_
_entity_poly.entity_id
_entity_poly.type
_entity_poly.pdbx_seq_one_letter_code
_entity_poly.pdbx_strand_id
1 'polypeptide(L)'
;MLRNILLSLCAAALLYGLFRQTPPPQLFNQSDKFGHLSGFAVVTFAGIWALSRKHIPLFIVGLIALACSAEFIQQWLLPHRHFSLYDMYANLTGIAIILMPWLGWRAVRHFFLAPSNLQTSEKHQ
;
A
#
# COMPACT_ATOMS: atom_id res chain seq x y z
N MET A 1 -1.61 12.62 -15.73
CA MET A 1 -2.63 11.64 -16.19
C MET A 1 -2.12 10.21 -16.13
N LEU A 2 -0.97 9.87 -16.74
CA LEU A 2 -0.39 8.52 -16.71
C LEU A 2 -0.30 7.88 -15.30
N ARG A 3 0.26 8.59 -14.31
CA ARG A 3 0.38 8.09 -12.92
C ARG A 3 -0.96 7.66 -12.32
N ASN A 4 -2.02 8.43 -12.55
CA ASN A 4 -3.35 8.10 -12.04
C ASN A 4 -3.96 6.92 -12.78
N ILE A 5 -3.71 6.80 -14.09
CA ILE A 5 -4.13 5.63 -14.89
C ILE A 5 -3.45 4.37 -14.35
N LEU A 6 -2.14 4.42 -14.09
CA LEU A 6 -1.41 3.29 -13.51
C LEU A 6 -1.94 2.91 -12.13
N LEU A 7 -2.20 3.88 -11.26
CA LEU A 7 -2.83 3.62 -9.96
C LEU A 7 -4.19 2.93 -10.13
N SER A 8 -5.05 3.44 -11.02
CA SER A 8 -6.36 2.83 -11.29
C SER A 8 -6.24 1.40 -11.80
N LEU A 9 -5.27 1.12 -12.70
CA LEU A 9 -5.01 -0.22 -13.20
C LEU A 9 -4.51 -1.16 -12.10
N CYS A 10 -3.57 -0.71 -11.25
CA CYS A 10 -3.09 -1.50 -10.12
C CYS A 10 -4.23 -1.80 -9.12
N ALA A 11 -5.08 -0.80 -8.82
CA ALA A 11 -6.22 -0.98 -7.93
C ALA A 11 -7.25 -1.94 -8.52
N ALA A 12 -7.56 -1.82 -9.81
CA ALA A 12 -8.46 -2.74 -10.50
C ALA A 12 -7.90 -4.18 -10.52
N ALA A 13 -6.60 -4.34 -10.79
CA ALA A 13 -5.94 -5.64 -10.76
C ALA A 13 -5.96 -6.27 -9.37
N LEU A 14 -5.70 -5.49 -8.31
CA LEU A 14 -5.80 -5.95 -6.92
C LEU A 14 -7.22 -6.40 -6.58
N LEU A 15 -8.23 -5.58 -6.88
CA LEU A 15 -9.63 -5.89 -6.60
C LEU A 15 -10.09 -7.12 -7.39
N TYR A 16 -9.71 -7.23 -8.66
CA TYR A 16 -9.99 -8.42 -9.47
C TYR A 16 -9.31 -9.67 -8.87
N GLY A 17 -8.06 -9.56 -8.45
CA GLY A 17 -7.33 -10.66 -7.80
C GLY A 17 -7.97 -11.11 -6.49
N LEU A 18 -8.41 -10.17 -5.66
CA LEU A 18 -9.11 -10.44 -4.40
C LEU A 18 -10.48 -11.09 -4.64
N PHE A 19 -11.28 -10.56 -5.55
CA PHE A 19 -12.71 -10.91 -5.65
C PHE A 19 -13.07 -11.80 -6.84
N ARG A 20 -12.09 -12.38 -7.53
CA ARG A 20 -12.36 -13.44 -8.51
C ARG A 20 -12.84 -14.73 -7.83
N GLN A 21 -13.81 -15.39 -8.47
CA GLN A 21 -14.45 -16.62 -7.98
C GLN A 21 -13.46 -17.76 -7.76
N THR A 22 -12.59 -18.01 -8.74
CA THR A 22 -11.58 -19.06 -8.67
C THR A 22 -10.25 -18.49 -8.20
N PRO A 23 -9.59 -19.06 -7.19
CA PRO A 23 -8.24 -18.64 -6.80
C PRO A 23 -7.26 -18.79 -7.98
N PRO A 24 -6.20 -17.96 -8.03
CA PRO A 24 -5.09 -18.18 -8.95
C PRO A 24 -4.51 -19.59 -8.75
N PRO A 25 -3.99 -20.22 -9.82
CA PRO A 25 -3.31 -21.50 -9.69
C PRO A 25 -2.13 -21.37 -8.72
N GLN A 26 -1.97 -22.37 -7.86
CA GLN A 26 -0.85 -22.41 -6.94
C GLN A 26 0.44 -22.68 -7.70
N LEU A 27 1.27 -21.64 -7.89
CA LEU A 27 2.52 -21.74 -8.64
C LEU A 27 3.65 -22.35 -7.77
N PHE A 28 3.60 -22.13 -6.46
CA PHE A 28 4.53 -22.64 -5.46
C PHE A 28 3.86 -22.64 -4.07
N ASN A 29 4.53 -23.20 -3.06
CA ASN A 29 4.00 -23.19 -1.68
C ASN A 29 3.79 -21.74 -1.20
N GLN A 30 2.58 -21.40 -0.74
CA GLN A 30 2.20 -20.05 -0.29
C GLN A 30 2.17 -18.97 -1.38
N SER A 31 2.02 -19.34 -2.66
CA SER A 31 1.96 -18.35 -3.75
C SER A 31 0.80 -17.36 -3.63
N ASP A 32 -0.32 -17.76 -3.02
CA ASP A 32 -1.46 -16.86 -2.78
C ASP A 32 -1.05 -15.70 -1.85
N LYS A 33 -0.40 -15.99 -0.72
CA LYS A 33 0.13 -14.99 0.23
C LYS A 33 1.11 -14.04 -0.43
N PHE A 34 1.95 -14.55 -1.33
CA PHE A 34 2.85 -13.69 -2.10
C PHE A 34 2.08 -12.76 -3.05
N GLY A 35 1.00 -13.24 -3.66
CA GLY A 35 0.06 -12.44 -4.44
C GLY A 35 -0.59 -11.32 -3.61
N HIS A 36 -1.10 -11.65 -2.42
CA HIS A 36 -1.66 -10.70 -1.48
C HIS A 36 -0.64 -9.62 -1.07
N LEU A 37 0.54 -10.03 -0.62
CA LEU A 37 1.63 -9.12 -0.25
C LEU A 37 2.04 -8.20 -1.41
N SER A 38 2.32 -8.77 -2.58
CA SER A 38 2.78 -8.00 -3.75
C SER A 38 1.71 -7.05 -4.27
N GLY A 39 0.45 -7.49 -4.32
CA GLY A 39 -0.68 -6.67 -4.77
C GLY A 39 -0.87 -5.42 -3.90
N PHE A 40 -0.91 -5.60 -2.58
CA PHE A 40 -1.04 -4.47 -1.65
C PHE A 40 0.21 -3.57 -1.66
N ALA A 41 1.41 -4.11 -1.81
CA ALA A 41 2.63 -3.33 -1.94
C ALA A 41 2.64 -2.46 -3.20
N VAL A 42 2.31 -3.03 -4.36
CA VAL A 42 2.24 -2.31 -5.64
C VAL A 42 1.22 -1.19 -5.58
N VAL A 43 0.01 -1.44 -5.06
CA VAL A 43 -1.03 -0.40 -4.92
C VAL A 43 -0.62 0.68 -3.92
N THR A 44 0.02 0.31 -2.80
CA THR A 44 0.54 1.29 -1.83
C THR A 44 1.58 2.21 -2.47
N PHE A 45 2.54 1.63 -3.19
CA PHE A 45 3.57 2.37 -3.91
C PHE A 45 2.98 3.28 -4.99
N ALA A 46 2.09 2.74 -5.84
CA ALA A 46 1.41 3.50 -6.87
C ALA A 46 0.59 4.66 -6.29
N GLY A 47 -0.07 4.45 -5.14
CA GLY A 47 -0.87 5.47 -4.46
C GLY A 47 -0.01 6.61 -3.92
N ILE A 48 1.06 6.28 -3.20
CA ILE A 48 2.04 7.27 -2.71
C ILE A 48 2.68 8.02 -3.89
N TRP A 49 2.98 7.30 -4.98
CA TRP A 49 3.60 7.90 -6.15
C TRP A 49 2.63 8.75 -6.97
N ALA A 50 1.33 8.44 -7.06
CA ALA A 50 0.39 9.15 -7.94
C ALA A 50 -0.38 10.27 -7.23
N LEU A 51 -0.78 10.05 -5.99
CA LEU A 51 -1.69 10.96 -5.28
C LEU A 51 -0.97 12.20 -4.74
N SER A 52 -1.71 13.30 -4.63
CA SER A 52 -1.23 14.48 -3.91
C SER A 52 -1.11 14.18 -2.42
N ARG A 53 -0.12 14.79 -1.75
CA ARG A 53 0.18 14.57 -0.32
C ARG A 53 -1.02 14.66 0.61
N LYS A 54 -1.99 15.55 0.34
CA LYS A 54 -3.21 15.71 1.15
C LYS A 54 -4.13 14.47 1.16
N HIS A 55 -4.10 13.65 0.11
CA HIS A 55 -4.98 12.48 -0.04
C HIS A 55 -4.32 11.17 0.40
N ILE A 56 -2.99 11.15 0.56
CA ILE A 56 -2.25 9.93 0.95
C ILE A 56 -2.77 9.35 2.29
N PRO A 57 -3.02 10.14 3.36
CA PRO A 57 -3.53 9.58 4.60
C PRO A 57 -4.88 8.86 4.44
N LEU A 58 -5.83 9.48 3.73
CA LEU A 58 -7.14 8.89 3.47
C LEU A 58 -7.03 7.62 2.64
N PHE A 59 -6.17 7.63 1.62
CA PHE A 59 -5.89 6.46 0.78
C PHE A 59 -5.32 5.31 1.59
N ILE A 60 -4.33 5.55 2.46
CA ILE A 60 -3.72 4.51 3.30
C ILE A 60 -4.73 3.95 4.29
N VAL A 61 -5.56 4.79 4.93
CA VAL A 61 -6.62 4.33 5.83
C VAL A 61 -7.63 3.44 5.09
N GLY A 62 -8.07 3.86 3.90
CA GLY A 62 -8.96 3.04 3.07
C GLY A 62 -8.33 1.71 2.65
N LEU A 63 -7.03 1.71 2.33
CA LEU A 63 -6.31 0.50 1.94
C LEU A 63 -6.11 -0.46 3.13
N ILE A 64 -5.84 0.05 4.34
CA ILE A 64 -5.78 -0.75 5.56
C ILE A 64 -7.16 -1.33 5.90
N ALA A 65 -8.22 -0.53 5.78
CA ALA A 65 -9.59 -1.02 5.98
C ALA A 65 -9.92 -2.14 5.00
N LEU A 66 -9.55 -2.01 3.73
CA LEU A 66 -9.67 -3.08 2.74
C LEU A 66 -8.84 -4.31 3.13
N ALA A 67 -7.58 -4.15 3.52
CA ALA A 67 -6.70 -5.26 3.93
C ALA A 67 -7.28 -6.08 5.08
N CYS A 68 -7.87 -5.42 6.09
CA CYS A 68 -8.49 -6.07 7.24
C CYS A 68 -9.85 -6.72 6.92
N SER A 69 -10.62 -6.13 6.00
CA SER A 69 -11.98 -6.60 5.69
C SER A 69 -12.04 -7.59 4.53
N ALA A 70 -11.03 -7.64 3.66
CA ALA A 70 -11.05 -8.42 2.42
C ALA A 70 -11.41 -9.89 2.65
N GLU A 71 -10.76 -10.55 3.61
CA GLU A 71 -10.99 -11.97 3.91
C GLU A 71 -12.43 -12.26 4.36
N PHE A 72 -13.00 -11.38 5.19
CA PHE A 72 -14.39 -11.50 5.64
C PHE A 72 -15.37 -11.31 4.48
N ILE A 73 -15.10 -10.31 3.63
CA ILE A 73 -15.91 -10.02 2.45
C ILE A 73 -15.82 -11.18 1.45
N GLN A 74 -14.63 -11.72 1.21
CA GLN A 74 -14.40 -12.87 0.33
C GLN A 74 -15.15 -14.09 0.85
N GLN A 75 -15.05 -14.42 2.14
CA GLN A 75 -15.78 -15.56 2.72
C GLN A 75 -17.30 -15.40 2.56
N TRP A 76 -17.82 -14.18 2.68
CA TRP A 76 -19.26 -13.94 2.55
C TRP A 76 -19.73 -13.96 1.08
N LEU A 77 -18.95 -13.39 0.15
CA LEU A 77 -19.36 -13.24 -1.25
C LEU A 77 -18.94 -14.41 -2.14
N LEU A 78 -17.92 -15.17 -1.77
CA LEU A 78 -17.31 -16.21 -2.60
C LEU A 78 -17.44 -17.57 -1.88
N PRO A 79 -18.39 -18.42 -2.27
CA PRO A 79 -18.71 -19.67 -1.56
C PRO A 79 -17.53 -20.65 -1.41
N HIS A 80 -16.50 -20.50 -2.24
CA HIS A 80 -15.32 -21.36 -2.27
C HIS A 80 -14.07 -20.71 -1.67
N ARG A 81 -14.18 -19.50 -1.09
CA ARG A 81 -13.09 -18.86 -0.36
C ARG A 81 -13.33 -18.99 1.13
N HIS A 82 -12.28 -19.39 1.84
CA HIS A 82 -12.29 -19.50 3.29
C HIS A 82 -11.42 -18.39 3.87
N PHE A 83 -11.85 -17.84 5.00
CA PHE A 83 -11.11 -16.82 5.72
C PHE A 83 -9.73 -17.32 6.14
N SER A 84 -8.71 -16.51 5.88
CA SER A 84 -7.33 -16.81 6.22
C SER A 84 -6.67 -15.62 6.92
N LEU A 85 -6.34 -15.80 8.21
CA LEU A 85 -5.58 -14.79 8.97
C LEU A 85 -4.22 -14.48 8.31
N TYR A 86 -3.61 -15.48 7.66
CA TYR A 86 -2.32 -15.30 7.02
C TYR A 86 -2.42 -14.44 5.75
N ASP A 87 -3.52 -14.49 5.01
CA ASP A 87 -3.73 -13.64 3.84
C ASP A 87 -4.05 -12.21 4.26
N MET A 88 -4.80 -12.02 5.36
CA MET A 88 -4.94 -10.71 6.00
C MET A 88 -3.59 -10.13 6.45
N TYR A 89 -2.72 -10.94 7.07
CA TYR A 89 -1.36 -10.49 7.41
C TYR A 89 -0.55 -10.14 6.17
N ALA A 90 -0.62 -10.95 5.11
CA ALA A 90 0.06 -10.65 3.85
C ALA A 90 -0.39 -9.30 3.26
N ASN A 91 -1.70 -9.01 3.28
CA ASN A 91 -2.25 -7.71 2.85
C ASN A 91 -1.62 -6.56 3.64
N LEU A 92 -1.66 -6.64 4.97
CA LEU A 92 -1.14 -5.59 5.87
C LEU A 92 0.37 -5.43 5.73
N THR A 93 1.11 -6.54 5.62
CA THR A 93 2.56 -6.53 5.38
C THR A 93 2.87 -5.85 4.06
N GLY A 94 2.13 -6.14 2.98
CA GLY A 94 2.28 -5.47 1.68
C GLY A 94 2.21 -3.94 1.79
N ILE A 95 1.26 -3.41 2.58
CA ILE A 95 1.17 -1.97 2.85
C ILE A 95 2.39 -1.50 3.64
N ALA A 96 2.73 -2.20 4.72
CA ALA A 96 3.78 -1.79 5.65
C ALA A 96 5.18 -1.71 5.00
N ILE A 97 5.53 -2.66 4.13
CA ILE A 97 6.85 -2.71 3.49
C ILE A 97 7.13 -1.50 2.59
N ILE A 98 6.10 -0.82 2.10
CA ILE A 98 6.25 0.42 1.32
C ILE A 98 6.08 1.64 2.21
N LEU A 99 5.06 1.64 3.08
CA LEU A 99 4.72 2.80 3.89
C LEU A 99 5.81 3.14 4.91
N MET A 100 6.39 2.14 5.59
CA MET A 100 7.38 2.38 6.64
C MET A 100 8.67 3.02 6.11
N PRO A 101 9.31 2.51 5.02
CA PRO A 101 10.45 3.20 4.42
C PRO A 101 10.11 4.61 3.93
N TRP A 102 8.92 4.81 3.36
CA TRP A 102 8.50 6.14 2.90
C TRP A 102 8.34 7.14 4.05
N LEU A 103 7.75 6.71 5.17
CA LEU A 103 7.64 7.52 6.39
C LEU A 103 9.02 7.83 6.98
N GLY A 104 9.91 6.84 7.05
CA GLY A 104 11.29 7.02 7.52
C GLY A 104 12.06 8.03 6.67
N TRP A 105 12.03 7.87 5.35
CA TRP A 105 12.62 8.82 4.41
C TRP A 105 12.06 10.24 4.58
N ARG A 106 10.74 10.36 4.78
CA ARG A 106 10.08 11.66 4.98
C ARG A 106 10.49 12.31 6.31
N ALA A 107 10.57 11.53 7.39
CA ALA A 107 11.03 12.02 8.68
C ALA A 107 12.47 12.54 8.58
N VAL A 108 13.38 11.75 7.98
CA VAL A 108 14.78 12.14 7.78
C VAL A 108 14.88 13.46 7.01
N ARG A 109 14.15 13.62 5.90
CA ARG A 109 14.16 14.89 5.14
C ARG A 109 13.62 16.08 5.93
N HIS A 110 12.65 15.86 6.80
CA HIS A 110 12.11 16.94 7.63
C HIS A 110 13.10 17.36 8.73
N PHE A 111 13.80 16.41 9.35
CA PHE A 111 14.70 16.70 10.47
C PHE A 111 16.11 17.14 10.04
N PHE A 112 16.66 16.57 8.96
CA PHE A 112 18.06 16.79 8.56
C PHE A 112 18.25 17.73 7.37
N LEU A 113 17.22 17.96 6.54
CA LEU A 113 17.30 18.84 5.36
C LEU A 113 16.42 20.09 5.49
N ALA A 114 15.79 20.31 6.64
CA ALA A 114 15.26 21.63 6.96
C ALA A 114 16.45 22.60 7.05
N PRO A 115 16.47 23.71 6.28
CA PRO A 115 17.63 24.57 6.23
C PRO A 115 17.93 25.09 7.63
N SER A 116 19.05 24.63 8.18
CA SER A 116 19.67 25.23 9.34
C SER A 116 20.09 26.64 8.96
N ASN A 117 19.37 27.65 9.48
CA ASN A 117 19.94 28.87 10.07
C ASN A 117 21.15 29.52 9.35
N LEU A 118 21.21 29.54 8.02
CA LEU A 118 22.24 30.27 7.25
C LEU A 118 21.96 31.77 7.19
N GLN A 119 21.43 32.35 8.28
CA GLN A 119 21.07 33.77 8.35
C GLN A 119 21.67 34.49 9.56
N THR A 120 22.46 33.82 10.40
CA THR A 120 23.10 34.43 11.58
C THR A 120 24.57 34.84 11.40
N SER A 121 25.22 34.55 10.25
CA SER A 121 26.64 34.90 10.06
C SER A 121 26.90 36.20 9.27
N GLU A 122 25.91 36.80 8.60
CA GLU A 122 26.10 38.05 7.83
C GLU A 122 25.73 39.33 8.61
N LYS A 123 25.33 39.24 9.88
CA LYS A 123 24.90 40.41 10.68
C LYS A 123 25.92 40.96 11.68
N HIS A 124 27.18 40.52 11.60
CA HIS A 124 28.28 41.12 12.37
C HIS A 124 29.43 41.52 11.44
N GLN A 125 29.13 42.45 10.52
CA GLN A 125 30.11 43.39 9.97
C GLN A 125 30.02 44.71 10.73
#